data_AF-A0AAE1LMF5-F1
#
_entry.id   AF-A0AAE1LMF5-F1
#
_cell.length_a   1.000
_cell.length_b   1.000
_cell.length_c   1.000
_cell.angle_alpha   90.00
_cell.angle_beta   90.00
_cell.angle_gamma   90.00
#
_symmetry.space_group_name_H-M   'P 1'
#
loop_
_entity.id
_entity.type
_entity.pdbx_description
1 polymer ?
#
loop_
_entity_poly.entity_id
_entity_poly.type
_entity_poly.pdbx_seq_one_letter_code
_entity_poly.pdbx_strand_id
1 'polypeptide(L)'
;MTQFLPQNLLALFAPRDPIPFLPPPDKLPHEKKNRGYQGVGGFLQHFEDPANTPPPTRVETRDERLERRRRERAEQVAYKLEQEIAVWDPHNFTNATTDPFRTLFVARINYDTSESKLRREFEVYGAIKKIVLCHNTQNGKPRGYAFIEYEHERDMHCEYPSIPATLSVLL
;
A
#
# COMPACT_ATOMS: atom_id res chain seq x y z
N MET A 1 27.54 28.89 -27.23
CA MET A 1 26.53 28.94 -28.31
C MET A 1 26.87 29.90 -29.46
N THR A 2 28.01 30.63 -29.44
CA THR A 2 28.40 31.58 -30.53
C THR A 2 29.57 31.08 -31.40
N GLN A 3 30.03 29.85 -31.18
CA GLN A 3 31.30 29.32 -31.73
C GLN A 3 31.32 29.13 -33.26
N PHE A 4 30.17 28.91 -33.90
CA PHE A 4 30.07 28.61 -35.34
C PHE A 4 29.27 29.66 -36.12
N LEU A 5 29.28 30.92 -35.67
CA LEU A 5 28.64 32.02 -36.38
C LEU A 5 29.52 32.52 -37.53
N PRO A 6 28.91 33.04 -38.61
CA PRO A 6 29.66 33.69 -39.68
C PRO A 6 30.41 34.92 -39.16
N GLN A 7 31.55 35.23 -39.79
CA GLN A 7 32.56 36.19 -39.28
C GLN A 7 32.00 37.58 -38.97
N ASN A 8 31.03 38.06 -39.75
CA ASN A 8 30.34 39.33 -39.55
C ASN A 8 29.55 39.39 -38.24
N LEU A 9 28.97 38.27 -37.81
CA LEU A 9 28.28 38.15 -36.53
C LEU A 9 29.25 37.84 -35.39
N LEU A 10 30.31 37.07 -35.66
CA LEU A 10 31.36 36.77 -34.67
C LEU A 10 32.06 38.05 -34.19
N ALA A 11 32.27 39.02 -35.08
CA ALA A 11 32.85 40.33 -34.76
C ALA A 11 32.06 41.14 -33.73
N LEU A 12 30.74 40.94 -33.63
CA LEU A 12 29.89 41.62 -32.64
C LEU A 12 30.15 41.13 -31.21
N PHE A 13 30.73 39.94 -31.07
CA PHE A 13 31.09 39.34 -29.78
C PHE A 13 32.56 39.55 -29.44
N ALA A 14 33.23 40.50 -30.10
CA ALA A 14 34.57 40.90 -29.70
C ALA A 14 34.56 41.38 -28.24
N PRO A 15 35.50 40.92 -27.40
CA PRO A 15 35.59 41.38 -26.02
C PRO A 15 35.90 42.89 -25.99
N ARG A 16 35.41 43.56 -24.95
CA ARG A 16 35.81 44.94 -24.67
C ARG A 16 37.26 44.97 -24.19
N ASP A 17 37.85 46.16 -24.21
CA ASP A 17 39.14 46.42 -23.57
C ASP A 17 39.11 45.93 -22.11
N PRO A 18 40.24 45.39 -21.61
CA PRO A 18 40.31 44.91 -20.24
C PRO A 18 40.05 46.05 -19.26
N ILE A 19 39.26 45.75 -18.23
CA ILE A 19 38.97 46.73 -17.17
C ILE A 19 40.26 47.13 -16.43
N PRO A 20 40.45 48.42 -16.11
CA PRO A 20 41.58 48.84 -15.29
C PRO A 20 41.46 48.22 -13.90
N PHE A 21 42.58 47.75 -13.36
CA PHE A 21 42.62 47.17 -12.03
C PHE A 21 42.34 48.23 -10.95
N LEU A 22 41.42 47.93 -10.05
CA LEU A 22 41.18 48.68 -8.82
C LEU A 22 41.36 47.72 -7.64
N PRO A 23 42.00 48.17 -6.54
CA PRO A 23 42.13 47.34 -5.35
C PRO A 23 40.74 47.04 -4.77
N PRO A 24 40.53 45.84 -4.16
CA PRO A 24 39.27 45.53 -3.50
C PRO A 24 39.03 46.50 -2.33
N PRO A 25 37.77 46.94 -2.11
CA PRO A 25 37.45 47.91 -1.05
C PRO A 25 37.66 47.34 0.35
N ASP A 26 37.47 46.03 0.49
CA ASP A 26 37.57 45.30 1.75
C ASP A 26 38.84 44.44 1.80
N LYS A 27 39.38 44.30 3.01
CA LYS A 27 40.43 43.31 3.29
C LYS A 27 39.89 41.88 3.16
N LEU A 28 40.77 40.93 2.85
CA LEU A 28 40.42 39.52 2.80
C LEU A 28 39.94 39.03 4.18
N PRO A 29 39.05 38.02 4.26
CA PRO A 29 38.48 37.55 5.53
C PRO A 29 39.52 37.18 6.61
N HIS A 30 40.69 36.67 6.22
CA HIS A 30 41.79 36.33 7.14
C HIS A 30 42.64 37.54 7.57
N GLU A 31 42.55 38.67 6.88
CA GLU A 31 43.19 39.94 7.24
C GLU A 31 42.26 40.84 8.07
N LYS A 32 40.96 40.52 8.14
CA LYS A 32 40.00 41.22 8.97
C LYS A 32 40.29 40.91 10.45
N LYS A 33 40.78 41.90 11.19
CA LYS A 33 40.98 41.80 12.64
C LYS A 33 39.63 41.89 13.36
N ASN A 34 39.03 40.74 13.64
CA ASN A 34 37.80 40.66 14.43
C ASN A 34 38.12 40.53 15.93
N ARG A 35 37.19 40.93 16.81
CA ARG A 35 37.34 40.81 18.28
C ARG A 35 37.30 39.36 18.80
N GLY A 36 37.15 38.37 17.91
CA GLY A 36 37.03 36.95 18.26
C GLY A 36 35.66 36.60 18.85
N TYR A 37 35.35 35.30 18.86
CA TYR A 37 34.20 34.80 19.62
C TYR A 37 34.53 34.80 21.11
N GLN A 38 33.59 35.23 21.94
CA GLN A 38 33.70 35.16 23.40
C GLN A 38 33.05 33.86 23.90
N GLY A 39 33.50 33.37 25.06
CA GLY A 39 32.86 32.24 25.71
C GLY A 39 31.50 32.61 26.32
N VAL A 40 30.63 31.63 26.52
CA VAL A 40 29.32 31.83 27.15
C VAL A 40 29.39 31.93 28.68
N GLY A 41 30.58 31.82 29.29
CA GLY A 41 30.75 31.84 30.75
C GLY A 41 30.28 33.12 31.44
N GLY A 42 30.30 34.26 30.74
CA GLY A 42 29.75 35.52 31.26
C GLY A 42 28.23 35.49 31.47
N PHE A 43 27.53 34.53 30.87
CA PHE A 43 26.08 34.37 30.96
C PHE A 43 25.65 33.33 32.01
N LEU A 44 26.58 32.77 32.80
CA LEU A 44 26.26 31.77 33.83
C LEU A 44 25.24 32.28 34.85
N GLN A 45 25.21 33.59 35.11
CA GLN A 45 24.24 34.24 36.00
C GLN A 45 22.78 34.19 35.49
N HIS A 46 22.57 33.87 34.22
CA HIS A 46 21.24 33.80 33.60
C HIS A 46 20.67 32.38 33.52
N PHE A 47 21.45 31.35 33.90
CA PHE A 47 20.93 29.98 33.93
C PHE A 47 20.05 29.81 35.16
N GLU A 48 18.89 29.16 34.98
CA GLU A 48 17.98 28.84 36.06
C GLU A 48 18.61 27.83 37.03
N ASP A 49 18.28 27.96 38.32
CA ASP A 49 18.69 26.97 39.31
C ASP A 49 18.10 25.59 38.97
N PRO A 50 18.87 24.50 39.08
CA PRO A 50 18.41 23.15 38.73
C PRO A 50 17.23 22.66 39.58
N ALA A 51 16.95 23.31 40.71
CA ALA A 51 15.77 23.05 41.53
C ALA A 51 14.47 23.61 40.92
N ASN A 52 14.55 24.64 40.07
CA ASN A 52 13.42 25.30 39.43
C ASN A 52 13.18 24.80 37.99
N THR A 53 14.14 24.07 37.41
CA THR A 53 14.01 23.52 36.06
C THR A 53 13.07 22.31 36.07
N PRO A 54 11.97 22.33 35.29
CA PRO A 54 11.11 21.15 35.17
C PRO A 54 11.90 19.98 34.57
N PRO A 55 11.57 18.72 34.95
CA PRO A 55 12.23 17.57 34.36
C PRO A 55 12.06 17.59 32.83
N PRO A 56 13.08 17.16 32.07
CA PRO A 56 13.02 17.19 30.61
C PRO A 56 11.80 16.41 30.13
N THR A 57 11.00 17.03 29.27
CA THR A 57 9.82 16.41 28.70
C THR A 57 10.26 15.27 27.79
N ARG A 58 9.92 14.04 28.16
CA ARG A 58 10.14 12.88 27.30
C ARG A 58 9.21 13.01 26.09
N VAL A 59 9.76 13.49 24.98
CA VAL A 59 9.08 13.45 23.68
C VAL A 59 9.07 12.00 23.20
N GLU A 60 7.94 11.58 22.64
CA GLU A 60 7.84 10.25 22.01
C GLU A 60 8.95 10.09 20.97
N THR A 61 9.69 8.99 21.08
CA THR A 61 10.62 8.59 20.04
C THR A 61 9.83 8.24 18.76
N ARG A 62 10.52 8.25 17.62
CA ARG A 62 9.90 7.86 16.34
C ARG A 62 9.30 6.46 16.39
N ASP A 63 9.94 5.56 17.12
CA ASP A 63 9.56 4.14 17.22
C ASP A 63 8.29 3.97 18.07
N GLU A 64 8.21 4.65 19.24
CA GLU A 64 6.99 4.68 20.06
C GLU A 64 5.79 5.24 19.29
N ARG A 65 6.01 6.29 18.48
CA ARG A 65 4.96 6.87 17.62
C ARG A 65 4.50 5.91 16.52
N LEU A 66 5.42 5.09 15.99
CA LEU A 66 5.09 4.10 14.97
C LEU A 66 4.28 2.94 15.57
N GLU A 67 4.67 2.46 16.75
CA GLU A 67 3.96 1.40 17.47
C GLU A 67 2.54 1.83 17.84
N ARG A 68 2.36 3.05 18.35
CA ARG A 68 1.03 3.60 18.62
C ARG A 68 0.14 3.56 17.38
N ARG A 69 0.65 4.07 16.25
CA ARG A 69 -0.10 4.07 14.98
C ARG A 69 -0.42 2.66 14.47
N ARG A 70 0.51 1.71 14.64
CA ARG A 70 0.28 0.30 14.26
C ARG A 70 -0.80 -0.32 15.13
N ARG A 71 -0.77 -0.07 16.44
CA ARG A 71 -1.76 -0.58 17.41
C ARG A 71 -3.15 0.00 17.14
N GLU A 72 -3.25 1.32 16.99
CA GLU A 72 -4.52 1.99 16.66
C GLU A 72 -5.14 1.44 15.36
N ARG A 73 -4.32 1.22 14.32
CA ARG A 73 -4.79 0.61 13.07
C ARG A 73 -5.22 -0.83 13.25
N ALA A 74 -4.50 -1.62 14.03
CA ALA A 74 -4.86 -3.01 14.31
C ALA A 74 -6.18 -3.08 15.09
N GLU A 75 -6.36 -2.23 16.09
CA GLU A 75 -7.61 -2.11 16.88
C GLU A 75 -8.78 -1.68 16.00
N GLN A 76 -8.59 -0.70 15.09
CA GLN A 76 -9.61 -0.29 14.14
C GLN A 76 -10.00 -1.42 13.17
N VAL A 77 -9.02 -2.16 12.65
CA VAL A 77 -9.29 -3.31 11.77
C VAL A 77 -10.01 -4.43 12.53
N ALA A 78 -9.62 -4.70 13.78
CA ALA A 78 -10.26 -5.70 14.63
C ALA A 78 -11.72 -5.32 14.92
N TYR A 79 -11.96 -4.07 15.33
CA TYR A 79 -13.32 -3.57 15.59
C TYR A 79 -14.21 -3.66 14.35
N LYS A 80 -13.68 -3.27 13.17
CA LYS A 80 -14.42 -3.37 11.91
C LYS A 80 -14.75 -4.83 11.56
N LEU A 81 -13.80 -5.74 11.78
CA LEU A 81 -14.00 -7.17 11.53
C LEU A 81 -15.09 -7.74 12.46
N GLU A 82 -15.08 -7.38 13.76
CA GLU A 82 -16.11 -7.80 14.70
C GLU A 82 -17.51 -7.33 14.27
N GLN A 83 -17.63 -6.09 13.80
CA GLN A 83 -18.89 -5.56 13.26
C GLN A 83 -19.33 -6.33 12.00
N GLU A 84 -18.42 -6.58 11.08
CA GLU A 84 -18.72 -7.31 9.84
C GLU A 84 -19.14 -8.76 10.13
N ILE A 85 -18.50 -9.44 11.09
CA ILE A 85 -18.88 -10.79 11.53
C ILE A 85 -20.28 -10.77 12.16
N ALA A 86 -20.58 -9.78 13.01
CA ALA A 86 -21.89 -9.68 13.66
C ALA A 86 -23.05 -9.47 12.67
N VAL A 87 -22.79 -8.83 11.52
CA VAL A 87 -23.77 -8.60 10.45
C VAL A 87 -23.86 -9.78 9.47
N TRP A 88 -22.85 -10.64 9.42
CA TRP A 88 -22.76 -11.70 8.42
C TRP A 88 -23.64 -12.91 8.76
N ASP A 89 -24.72 -13.10 7.99
CA ASP A 89 -25.59 -14.29 8.05
C ASP A 89 -25.55 -15.07 6.72
N PRO A 90 -24.98 -16.30 6.72
CA PRO A 90 -24.91 -17.17 5.54
C PRO A 90 -26.27 -17.60 4.96
N HIS A 91 -27.32 -17.64 5.77
CA HIS A 91 -28.60 -18.24 5.39
C HIS A 91 -29.52 -17.24 4.67
N ASN A 92 -29.25 -15.94 4.80
CA ASN A 92 -30.05 -14.87 4.20
C ASN A 92 -29.58 -14.49 2.78
N PHE A 93 -28.57 -15.16 2.22
CA PHE A 93 -28.07 -14.84 0.88
C PHE A 93 -28.97 -15.43 -0.20
N THR A 94 -29.61 -14.57 -1.00
CA THR A 94 -30.48 -14.96 -2.13
C THR A 94 -29.75 -15.77 -3.21
N ASN A 95 -28.44 -15.60 -3.32
CA ASN A 95 -27.59 -16.29 -4.28
C ASN A 95 -26.97 -17.58 -3.72
N ALA A 96 -27.20 -17.92 -2.44
CA ALA A 96 -26.67 -19.14 -1.86
C ALA A 96 -27.39 -20.38 -2.41
N THR A 97 -26.72 -21.52 -2.30
CA THR A 97 -27.30 -22.84 -2.57
C THR A 97 -28.21 -23.26 -1.43
N THR A 98 -29.25 -24.05 -1.73
CA THR A 98 -30.21 -24.55 -0.75
C THR A 98 -29.67 -25.61 0.21
N ASP A 99 -28.77 -26.50 -0.24
CA ASP A 99 -28.25 -27.62 0.57
C ASP A 99 -26.70 -27.60 0.63
N PRO A 100 -26.09 -27.31 1.79
CA PRO A 100 -24.63 -27.32 1.95
C PRO A 100 -23.99 -28.66 1.62
N PHE A 101 -24.65 -29.79 1.93
CA PHE A 101 -24.10 -31.13 1.72
C PHE A 101 -24.10 -31.57 0.25
N ARG A 102 -24.80 -30.85 -0.62
CA ARG A 102 -24.78 -31.08 -2.07
C ARG A 102 -24.03 -30.01 -2.83
N THR A 103 -23.40 -29.08 -2.12
CA THR A 103 -22.69 -27.96 -2.71
C THR A 103 -21.19 -28.21 -2.73
N LEU A 104 -20.59 -28.11 -3.91
CA LEU A 104 -19.15 -28.07 -4.08
C LEU A 104 -18.67 -26.61 -4.18
N PHE A 105 -17.65 -26.26 -3.40
CA PHE A 105 -16.96 -24.98 -3.52
C PHE A 105 -15.72 -25.12 -4.40
N VAL A 106 -15.70 -24.43 -5.54
CA VAL A 106 -14.59 -24.44 -6.48
C VAL A 106 -13.91 -23.08 -6.46
N ALA A 107 -12.64 -23.02 -6.09
CA ALA A 107 -11.83 -21.80 -6.12
C ALA A 107 -10.68 -21.88 -7.12
N ARG A 108 -10.02 -20.73 -7.34
CA ARG A 108 -8.89 -20.57 -8.29
C ARG A 108 -9.29 -20.82 -9.75
N ILE A 109 -10.53 -20.47 -10.08
CA ILE A 109 -11.04 -20.54 -11.44
C ILE A 109 -10.43 -19.39 -12.25
N ASN A 110 -10.01 -19.64 -13.49
CA ASN A 110 -9.55 -18.58 -14.38
C ASN A 110 -10.69 -17.58 -14.65
N TYR A 111 -10.39 -16.28 -14.66
CA TYR A 111 -11.38 -15.20 -14.81
C TYR A 111 -12.12 -15.24 -16.16
N ASP A 112 -11.53 -15.85 -17.19
CA ASP A 112 -12.15 -15.98 -18.52
C ASP A 112 -13.07 -17.22 -18.64
N THR A 113 -13.19 -18.02 -17.58
CA THR A 113 -13.98 -19.25 -17.59
C THR A 113 -15.46 -18.91 -17.52
N SER A 114 -16.24 -19.36 -18.50
CA SER A 114 -17.69 -19.23 -18.49
C SER A 114 -18.36 -20.33 -17.68
N GLU A 115 -19.57 -20.06 -17.19
CA GLU A 115 -20.41 -21.05 -16.51
C GLU A 115 -20.62 -22.32 -17.35
N SER A 116 -20.78 -22.18 -18.67
CA SER A 116 -20.95 -23.31 -19.58
C SER A 116 -19.73 -24.23 -19.61
N LYS A 117 -18.52 -23.69 -19.46
CA LYS A 117 -17.29 -24.48 -19.42
C LYS A 117 -17.19 -25.27 -18.11
N LEU A 118 -17.51 -24.63 -16.99
CA LEU A 118 -17.60 -25.31 -15.70
C LEU A 118 -18.67 -26.40 -15.74
N ARG A 119 -19.86 -26.10 -16.26
CA ARG A 119 -20.90 -27.11 -16.40
C ARG A 119 -20.40 -28.35 -17.16
N ARG A 120 -19.75 -28.16 -18.31
CA ARG A 120 -19.23 -29.26 -19.12
C ARG A 120 -18.18 -30.12 -18.41
N GLU A 121 -17.29 -29.51 -17.62
CA GLU A 121 -16.23 -30.23 -16.91
C GLU A 121 -16.77 -31.00 -15.70
N PHE A 122 -17.74 -30.40 -14.98
CA PHE A 122 -18.28 -30.93 -13.73
C PHE A 122 -19.48 -31.89 -13.95
N GLU A 123 -20.17 -31.81 -15.09
CA GLU A 123 -21.31 -32.70 -15.45
C GLU A 123 -20.88 -34.17 -15.65
N VAL A 124 -19.58 -34.45 -15.78
CA VAL A 124 -19.04 -35.82 -15.88
C VAL A 124 -19.24 -36.60 -14.57
N TYR A 125 -19.28 -35.91 -13.44
CA TYR A 125 -19.36 -36.54 -12.11
C TYR A 125 -20.80 -36.73 -11.62
N GLY A 126 -21.74 -35.95 -12.13
CA GLY A 126 -23.16 -36.12 -11.84
C GLY A 126 -24.04 -34.99 -12.37
N ALA A 127 -25.35 -35.12 -12.11
CA ALA A 127 -26.33 -34.15 -12.56
C ALA A 127 -26.25 -32.85 -11.73
N ILE A 128 -25.94 -31.74 -12.40
CA ILE A 128 -25.83 -30.43 -11.78
C ILE A 128 -27.21 -29.76 -11.72
N LYS A 129 -27.60 -29.33 -10.52
CA LYS A 129 -28.86 -28.61 -10.26
C LYS A 129 -28.72 -27.12 -10.48
N LYS A 130 -27.66 -26.50 -9.96
CA LYS A 130 -27.44 -25.04 -10.04
C LYS A 130 -25.94 -24.71 -9.98
N ILE A 131 -25.51 -23.74 -10.78
CA ILE A 131 -24.16 -23.17 -10.70
C ILE A 131 -24.29 -21.70 -10.33
N VAL A 132 -23.53 -21.26 -9.33
CA VAL A 132 -23.47 -19.87 -8.91
C VAL A 132 -22.03 -19.39 -9.00
N LEU A 133 -21.74 -18.60 -10.04
CA LEU A 133 -20.45 -17.94 -10.20
C LEU A 133 -20.45 -16.64 -9.38
N CYS A 134 -19.53 -16.51 -8.43
CA CYS A 134 -19.49 -15.33 -7.57
C CYS A 134 -18.73 -14.19 -8.23
N HIS A 135 -19.43 -13.06 -8.37
CA HIS A 135 -18.88 -11.82 -8.93
C HIS A 135 -18.75 -10.76 -7.83
N ASN A 136 -17.83 -9.83 -8.01
CA ASN A 136 -17.73 -8.67 -7.12
C ASN A 136 -18.90 -7.72 -7.38
N THR A 137 -19.74 -7.48 -6.38
CA THR A 137 -20.92 -6.61 -6.45
C THR A 137 -20.59 -5.18 -6.90
N GLN A 138 -19.38 -4.67 -6.62
CA GLN A 138 -19.00 -3.31 -6.98
C GLN A 138 -18.52 -3.18 -8.43
N ASN A 139 -17.76 -4.18 -8.90
CA ASN A 139 -17.00 -4.06 -10.15
C ASN A 139 -17.50 -5.01 -11.26
N GLY A 140 -18.44 -5.91 -10.95
CA GLY A 140 -18.93 -6.97 -11.85
C GLY A 140 -17.90 -8.03 -12.23
N LYS A 141 -16.63 -7.88 -11.80
CA LYS A 141 -15.56 -8.81 -12.14
C LYS A 141 -15.73 -10.17 -11.43
N PRO A 142 -15.41 -11.29 -12.08
CA PRO A 142 -15.47 -12.61 -11.46
C PRO A 142 -14.48 -12.68 -10.29
N ARG A 143 -14.90 -13.23 -9.15
CA ARG A 143 -14.08 -13.33 -7.94
C ARG A 143 -13.14 -14.55 -7.97
N GLY A 144 -13.32 -15.43 -8.96
CA GLY A 144 -12.48 -16.62 -9.16
C GLY A 144 -12.90 -17.83 -8.32
N TYR A 145 -14.16 -17.84 -7.84
CA TYR A 145 -14.75 -19.00 -7.18
C TYR A 145 -16.24 -19.16 -7.55
N ALA A 146 -16.73 -20.39 -7.42
CA ALA A 146 -18.08 -20.79 -7.76
C ALA A 146 -18.62 -21.82 -6.76
N PHE A 147 -19.94 -21.86 -6.62
CA PHE A 147 -20.67 -22.90 -5.92
C PHE A 147 -21.44 -23.74 -6.93
N ILE A 148 -21.27 -25.05 -6.88
CA ILE A 148 -21.97 -26.01 -7.76
C ILE A 148 -22.85 -26.88 -6.88
N GLU A 149 -24.16 -26.81 -7.08
CA GLU A 149 -25.13 -27.66 -6.41
C GLU A 149 -25.44 -28.88 -7.29
N TYR A 150 -25.23 -30.07 -6.75
CA TYR A 150 -25.62 -31.33 -7.37
C TYR A 150 -27.03 -31.77 -6.99
N GLU A 151 -27.65 -32.64 -7.79
CA GLU A 151 -28.92 -33.27 -7.41
C GLU A 151 -28.74 -34.24 -6.24
N HIS A 152 -27.64 -35.01 -6.23
CA HIS A 152 -27.34 -36.02 -5.22
C HIS A 152 -26.03 -35.73 -4.49
N GLU A 153 -26.01 -35.95 -3.17
CA GLU A 153 -24.80 -35.83 -2.33
C GLU A 153 -23.69 -36.80 -2.75
N ARG A 154 -24.06 -37.98 -3.27
CA ARG A 154 -23.11 -38.99 -3.75
C ARG A 154 -22.24 -38.47 -4.91
N ASP A 155 -22.83 -37.68 -5.79
CA ASP A 155 -22.17 -37.15 -6.98
C ASP A 155 -21.13 -36.10 -6.57
N MET A 156 -21.52 -35.24 -5.63
CA MET A 156 -20.63 -34.27 -4.98
C MET A 156 -19.46 -34.99 -4.26
N HIS A 157 -19.70 -36.07 -3.52
CA HIS A 157 -18.64 -36.82 -2.83
C HIS A 157 -17.71 -37.57 -3.79
N CYS A 158 -18.24 -38.11 -4.90
CA CYS A 158 -17.47 -38.83 -5.92
C CYS A 158 -16.46 -37.91 -6.62
N GLU A 159 -16.80 -36.63 -6.74
CA GLU A 159 -15.97 -35.63 -7.38
C GLU A 159 -14.71 -35.27 -6.57
N TYR A 160 -14.83 -35.09 -5.24
CA TYR A 160 -13.71 -34.68 -4.35
C TYR A 160 -12.38 -35.43 -4.56
N PRO A 161 -12.34 -36.77 -4.60
CA PRO A 161 -11.08 -37.50 -4.73
C PRO A 161 -10.47 -37.46 -6.13
N SER A 162 -11.22 -37.05 -7.15
CA SER A 162 -10.82 -37.14 -8.56
C SER A 162 -10.34 -35.81 -9.17
N ILE A 163 -10.49 -34.68 -8.45
CA ILE A 163 -10.06 -33.37 -8.92
C ILE A 163 -8.54 -33.22 -8.81
N PRO A 164 -7.83 -32.85 -9.89
CA PRO A 164 -6.40 -32.58 -9.83
C PRO A 164 -6.11 -31.39 -8.91
N ALA A 165 -5.06 -31.52 -8.08
CA ALA A 165 -4.65 -30.57 -7.03
C ALA A 165 -4.42 -29.10 -7.47
N THR A 166 -4.51 -28.83 -8.78
CA THR A 166 -4.48 -27.48 -9.35
C THR A 166 -5.73 -26.66 -9.03
N LEU A 167 -6.87 -27.29 -8.80
CA LEU A 167 -8.10 -26.65 -8.30
C LEU A 167 -8.20 -26.89 -6.80
N SER A 168 -7.88 -25.89 -5.98
CA SER A 168 -8.08 -26.00 -4.53
C SER A 168 -9.57 -25.92 -4.22
N VAL A 169 -10.18 -27.08 -3.98
CA VAL A 169 -11.51 -27.23 -3.38
C VAL A 169 -11.32 -27.25 -1.86
N LEU A 170 -12.01 -26.38 -1.14
CA LEU A 170 -12.09 -26.37 0.33
C LEU A 170 -13.55 -26.61 0.71
N LEU A 171 -13.77 -27.51 1.67
CA LEU A 171 -15.06 -27.75 2.32
C LEU A 171 -15.55 -26.50 3.08
#